data_AF-A0A947YXT5-F1
#
_entry.id   AF-A0A947YXT5-F1
#
_cell.length_a   1.000
_cell.length_b   1.000
_cell.length_c   1.000
_cell.angle_alpha   90.00
_cell.angle_beta   90.00
_cell.angle_gamma   90.00
#
_symmetry.space_group_name_H-M   'P 1'
#
loop_
_entity.id
_entity.type
_entity.pdbx_description
1 polymer ?
#
loop_
_entity_poly.entity_id
_entity_poly.type
_entity_poly.pdbx_seq_one_letter_code
_entity_poly.pdbx_strand_id
1 'polypeptide(L)'
;METKEKLSICKVVCQAILIDGFLTDKERDYLDGVMDKYELDADQRKEVMRRNIDDDPALLAEDISTEEAKNAVIIEVGKAIISDGDFAKTEKKLLSKVAVKIGYTDEKVEEILKNEKIIS
;
A
#
# COMPACT_ATOMS: atom_id res chain seq x y z
N MET A 1 -3.41 -14.85 5.46
CA MET A 1 -2.54 -13.69 5.80
C MET A 1 -2.32 -13.53 7.31
N GLU A 2 -1.07 -13.34 7.73
CA GLU A 2 -0.69 -13.11 9.15
C GLU A 2 -0.88 -11.63 9.58
N THR A 3 -1.02 -11.37 10.89
CA THR A 3 -1.18 -10.00 11.43
C THR A 3 -0.06 -9.05 11.04
N LYS A 4 1.19 -9.51 11.03
CA LYS A 4 2.34 -8.71 10.60
C LYS A 4 2.25 -8.29 9.13
N GLU A 5 1.75 -9.17 8.27
CA GLU A 5 1.55 -8.88 6.84
C GLU A 5 0.44 -7.86 6.65
N LYS A 6 -0.68 -8.02 7.37
CA LYS A 6 -1.79 -7.05 7.39
C LYS A 6 -1.30 -5.66 7.80
N LEU A 7 -0.52 -5.57 8.88
CA LEU A 7 0.09 -4.32 9.34
C LEU A 7 1.04 -3.72 8.29
N SER A 8 1.90 -4.52 7.68
CA SER A 8 2.80 -4.07 6.61
C SER A 8 2.05 -3.54 5.41
N ILE A 9 0.97 -4.19 4.98
CA ILE A 9 0.13 -3.71 3.87
C ILE A 9 -0.45 -2.33 4.23
N CYS A 10 -1.12 -2.21 5.38
CA CYS A 10 -1.71 -0.94 5.81
C CYS A 10 -0.67 0.17 5.94
N LYS A 11 0.52 -0.14 6.46
CA LYS A 11 1.64 0.80 6.49
C LYS A 11 2.00 1.23 5.08
N VAL A 12 2.29 0.31 4.16
CA VAL A 12 2.71 0.67 2.79
C VAL A 12 1.64 1.53 2.10
N VAL A 13 0.36 1.20 2.24
CA VAL A 13 -0.77 1.98 1.71
C VAL A 13 -0.80 3.39 2.31
N CYS A 14 -0.66 3.50 3.63
CA CYS A 14 -0.53 4.78 4.33
C CYS A 14 0.64 5.63 3.77
N GLN A 15 1.74 5.00 3.33
CA GLN A 15 2.88 5.75 2.75
C GLN A 15 2.56 6.27 1.36
N ALA A 16 1.85 5.46 0.57
CA ALA A 16 1.46 5.82 -0.78
C ALA A 16 0.53 7.03 -0.76
N ILE A 17 -0.39 7.06 0.20
CA ILE A 17 -1.32 8.16 0.44
C ILE A 17 -0.58 9.41 0.94
N LEU A 18 0.26 9.29 1.97
CA LEU A 18 0.91 10.46 2.60
C LEU A 18 2.13 10.98 1.84
N ILE A 19 2.38 10.54 0.60
CA ILE A 19 3.63 10.82 -0.11
C ILE A 19 3.80 12.30 -0.48
N ASP A 20 2.69 13.01 -0.66
CA ASP A 20 2.64 14.44 -0.99
C ASP A 20 2.65 15.33 0.28
N GLY A 21 2.55 14.72 1.46
CA GLY A 21 2.53 15.37 2.77
C GLY A 21 1.16 15.90 3.21
N PHE A 22 0.09 15.65 2.45
CA PHE A 22 -1.26 16.11 2.79
C PHE A 22 -2.24 14.94 2.77
N LEU A 23 -2.98 14.76 3.88
CA LEU A 23 -4.04 13.76 3.94
C LEU A 23 -5.39 14.44 3.73
N THR A 24 -6.04 14.19 2.60
CA THR A 24 -7.41 14.61 2.34
C THR A 24 -8.42 13.72 3.07
N ASP A 25 -9.66 14.20 3.21
CA ASP A 25 -10.73 13.40 3.84
C ASP A 25 -11.01 12.11 3.06
N LYS A 26 -10.92 12.14 1.73
CA LYS A 26 -11.13 10.96 0.87
C LYS A 26 -10.07 9.89 1.09
N GLU A 27 -8.82 10.31 1.23
CA GLU A 27 -7.69 9.42 1.48
C GLU A 27 -7.73 8.86 2.89
N ARG A 28 -8.18 9.66 3.88
CA ARG A 28 -8.43 9.19 5.23
C ARG A 28 -9.51 8.10 5.23
N ASP A 29 -10.64 8.35 4.57
CA ASP A 29 -11.74 7.38 4.47
C ASP A 29 -11.29 6.09 3.77
N TYR A 30 -10.46 6.21 2.72
CA TYR A 30 -9.88 5.04 2.06
C TYR A 30 -8.94 4.26 3.00
N LEU A 31 -8.03 4.94 3.68
CA LEU A 31 -7.10 4.32 4.61
C LEU A 31 -7.84 3.63 5.77
N ASP A 32 -8.87 4.28 6.33
CA ASP A 32 -9.73 3.68 7.34
C ASP A 32 -10.43 2.43 6.81
N GLY A 33 -10.97 2.48 5.59
CA GLY A 33 -11.57 1.31 4.93
C GLY A 33 -10.58 0.16 4.71
N VAL A 34 -9.32 0.44 4.41
CA VAL A 34 -8.26 -0.58 4.31
C VAL A 34 -7.95 -1.18 5.68
N MET A 35 -7.84 -0.36 6.73
CA MET A 35 -7.62 -0.83 8.10
C MET A 35 -8.81 -1.67 8.62
N ASP A 36 -10.04 -1.28 8.27
CA ASP A 36 -11.25 -2.06 8.53
C ASP A 36 -11.22 -3.40 7.81
N LYS A 37 -10.87 -3.41 6.52
CA LYS A 37 -10.77 -4.64 5.70
C LYS A 37 -9.82 -5.67 6.29
N TYR A 38 -8.73 -5.24 6.91
CA TYR A 38 -7.77 -6.14 7.55
C TYR A 38 -8.07 -6.41 9.02
N GLU A 39 -9.16 -5.86 9.54
CA GLU A 39 -9.63 -6.02 10.93
C GLU A 39 -8.61 -5.52 11.95
N LEU A 40 -7.96 -4.39 11.66
CA LEU A 40 -6.98 -3.82 12.58
C LEU A 40 -7.66 -3.23 13.82
N ASP A 41 -7.13 -3.59 14.99
CA ASP A 41 -7.54 -3.02 16.28
C ASP A 41 -7.02 -1.58 16.47
N ALA A 42 -7.45 -0.94 17.56
CA ALA A 42 -7.11 0.45 17.82
C ALA A 42 -5.61 0.71 18.00
N ASP A 43 -4.84 -0.24 18.54
CA ASP A 43 -3.40 -0.07 18.76
C ASP A 43 -2.62 -0.33 17.47
N GLN A 44 -3.06 -1.30 16.67
CA GLN A 44 -2.58 -1.55 15.32
C GLN A 44 -2.83 -0.37 14.38
N ARG A 45 -4.01 0.24 14.43
CA ARG A 45 -4.31 1.46 13.66
C ARG A 45 -3.40 2.61 14.06
N LYS A 46 -3.21 2.83 15.37
CA LYS A 46 -2.25 3.82 15.85
C LYS A 46 -0.87 3.53 15.30
N GLU A 47 -0.42 2.27 15.28
CA GLU A 47 0.88 1.88 14.74
C GLU A 47 1.03 2.19 13.24
N VAL A 48 0.00 1.90 12.43
CA VAL A 48 -0.03 2.26 11.00
C VAL A 48 0.07 3.77 10.81
N MET A 49 -0.64 4.54 11.64
CA MET A 49 -0.65 6.00 11.61
C MET A 49 0.58 6.64 12.24
N ARG A 50 1.35 5.91 13.07
CA ARG A 50 2.48 6.45 13.87
C ARG A 50 3.72 6.75 13.03
N ARG A 51 3.60 6.92 11.71
CA ARG A 51 4.76 6.87 10.85
C ARG A 51 5.76 7.99 11.12
N ASN A 52 7.02 7.56 11.22
CA ASN A 52 8.19 8.38 10.94
C ASN A 52 8.16 8.65 9.44
N ILE A 53 8.14 9.92 9.07
CA ILE A 53 8.10 10.45 7.70
C ILE A 53 9.32 10.01 6.85
N ASP A 54 10.28 9.29 7.43
CA ASP A 54 11.56 8.91 6.82
C ASP A 54 11.73 7.40 6.51
N ASP A 55 10.74 6.54 6.77
CA ASP A 55 10.88 5.10 6.53
C ASP A 55 10.82 4.75 5.02
N ASP A 56 11.84 4.06 4.49
CA ASP A 56 11.88 3.57 3.10
C ASP A 56 10.70 2.61 2.86
N PRO A 57 9.83 2.86 1.85
CA PRO A 57 8.69 1.99 1.52
C PRO A 57 9.03 0.49 1.41
N ALA A 58 10.26 0.17 1.02
CA ALA A 58 10.75 -1.20 0.96
C ALA A 58 10.89 -1.86 2.35
N LEU A 59 11.26 -1.12 3.40
CA LEU A 59 11.33 -1.68 4.76
C LEU A 59 9.95 -2.03 5.30
N LEU A 60 8.94 -1.28 4.89
CA LEU A 60 7.57 -1.44 5.36
C LEU A 60 6.90 -2.69 4.78
N ALA A 61 7.41 -3.16 3.65
CA ALA A 61 7.00 -4.40 2.99
C ALA A 61 7.82 -5.64 3.44
N GLU A 62 8.71 -5.52 4.42
CA GLU A 62 9.63 -6.60 4.82
C GLU A 62 8.91 -7.86 5.33
N ASP A 63 7.82 -7.70 6.08
CA ASP A 63 7.06 -8.83 6.61
C ASP A 63 6.13 -9.50 5.57
N ILE A 64 6.00 -8.91 4.37
CA ILE A 64 5.13 -9.41 3.30
C ILE A 64 5.83 -10.57 2.57
N SER A 65 5.36 -11.79 2.80
CA SER A 65 6.05 -12.99 2.32
C SER A 65 5.15 -13.95 1.54
N THR A 66 3.86 -14.02 1.88
CA THR A 66 2.90 -14.88 1.19
C THR A 66 2.44 -14.27 -0.13
N GLU A 67 2.23 -15.09 -1.17
CA GLU A 67 1.71 -14.61 -2.46
C GLU A 67 0.36 -13.89 -2.33
N GLU A 68 -0.47 -14.32 -1.38
CA GLU A 68 -1.71 -13.62 -1.02
C GLU A 68 -1.42 -12.17 -0.57
N ALA A 69 -0.50 -11.97 0.37
CA ALA A 69 -0.15 -10.65 0.89
C ALA A 69 0.58 -9.79 -0.14
N LYS A 70 1.41 -10.40 -0.99
CA LYS A 70 2.10 -9.71 -2.09
C LYS A 70 1.12 -9.15 -3.11
N ASN A 71 0.17 -9.96 -3.57
CA ASN A 71 -0.88 -9.47 -4.46
C ASN A 71 -1.71 -8.38 -3.78
N ALA A 72 -2.07 -8.59 -2.51
CA ALA A 72 -2.87 -7.63 -1.75
C ALA A 72 -2.18 -6.26 -1.64
N VAL A 73 -0.88 -6.19 -1.32
CA VAL A 73 -0.19 -4.89 -1.22
C VAL A 73 -0.15 -4.15 -2.56
N ILE A 74 0.08 -4.86 -3.67
CA ILE A 74 0.09 -4.26 -5.01
C ILE A 74 -1.28 -3.68 -5.36
N ILE A 75 -2.34 -4.43 -5.07
CA ILE A 75 -3.73 -4.04 -5.32
C ILE A 75 -4.11 -2.81 -4.50
N GLU A 76 -3.85 -2.83 -3.19
CA GLU A 76 -4.24 -1.73 -2.31
C GLU A 76 -3.45 -0.45 -2.59
N VAL A 77 -2.15 -0.57 -2.88
CA VAL A 77 -1.33 0.59 -3.28
C VAL A 77 -1.78 1.11 -4.65
N GLY A 78 -2.05 0.23 -5.63
CA GLY A 78 -2.54 0.64 -6.94
C GLY A 78 -3.88 1.39 -6.86
N LYS A 79 -4.81 0.92 -6.03
CA LYS A 79 -6.08 1.61 -5.77
C LYS A 79 -5.91 2.94 -5.06
N ALA A 80 -5.02 3.01 -4.06
CA ALA A 80 -4.71 4.26 -3.37
C ALA A 80 -4.19 5.33 -4.35
N ILE A 81 -3.25 4.96 -5.22
CA ILE A 81 -2.65 5.86 -6.21
C ILE A 81 -3.71 6.38 -7.22
N ILE A 82 -4.63 5.53 -7.69
CA ILE A 82 -5.65 5.97 -8.65
C ILE A 82 -6.73 6.82 -7.98
N SER A 83 -6.96 6.66 -6.68
CA SER A 83 -8.00 7.42 -5.98
C SER A 83 -7.77 8.94 -6.01
N ASP A 84 -6.52 9.39 -6.19
CA ASP A 84 -6.15 10.81 -6.32
C ASP A 84 -6.23 11.33 -7.78
N GLY A 85 -6.53 10.45 -8.75
CA GLY A 85 -6.91 10.84 -10.11
C GLY A 85 -5.77 11.04 -11.11
N ASP A 86 -4.50 10.98 -10.69
CA ASP A 86 -3.35 10.94 -11.60
C ASP A 86 -2.24 10.04 -11.06
N PHE A 87 -1.73 9.13 -11.90
CA PHE A 87 -0.61 8.25 -11.55
C PHE A 87 0.70 9.08 -11.58
N ALA A 88 1.02 9.78 -10.50
CA ALA A 88 2.20 10.62 -10.45
C ALA A 88 3.48 9.76 -10.53
N LYS A 89 4.55 10.31 -11.11
CA LYS A 89 5.85 9.61 -11.24
C LYS A 89 6.40 9.14 -9.89
N THR A 90 6.09 9.86 -8.82
CA THR A 90 6.56 9.57 -7.45
C THR A 90 5.87 8.33 -6.86
N GLU A 91 4.58 8.16 -7.10
CA GLU A 91 3.78 7.02 -6.66
C GLU A 91 4.13 5.74 -7.40
N LYS A 92 4.34 5.84 -8.72
CA LYS A 92 4.84 4.70 -9.52
C LYS A 92 6.20 4.20 -9.00
N LYS A 93 7.06 5.12 -8.55
CA LYS A 93 8.36 4.78 -7.96
C LYS A 93 8.20 4.07 -6.62
N LEU A 94 7.23 4.46 -5.79
CA LEU A 94 6.91 3.76 -4.54
C LEU A 94 6.44 2.34 -4.82
N LEU A 95 5.48 2.18 -5.73
CA LEU A 95 4.93 0.87 -6.09
C LEU A 95 6.01 -0.07 -6.63
N SER A 96 6.89 0.42 -7.51
CA SER A 96 8.01 -0.37 -8.05
C SER A 96 9.01 -0.77 -6.96
N LYS A 97 9.33 0.11 -6.00
CA LYS A 97 10.17 -0.24 -4.84
C LYS A 97 9.58 -1.37 -4.00
N VAL A 98 8.28 -1.27 -3.71
CA VAL A 98 7.54 -2.30 -2.95
C VAL A 98 7.54 -3.62 -3.71
N ALA A 99 7.24 -3.58 -5.01
CA ALA A 99 7.22 -4.75 -5.88
C ALA A 99 8.58 -5.47 -5.90
N VAL A 100 9.68 -4.74 -6.09
CA VAL A 100 11.03 -5.32 -6.06
C VAL A 100 11.33 -5.95 -4.70
N LYS A 101 10.95 -5.30 -3.58
CA LYS A 101 11.18 -5.86 -2.23
C LYS A 101 10.46 -7.18 -2.04
N ILE A 102 9.22 -7.30 -2.52
CA ILE A 102 8.42 -8.52 -2.37
C ILE A 102 8.71 -9.58 -3.46
N GLY A 103 9.65 -9.29 -4.38
CA GLY A 103 10.11 -10.20 -5.42
C GLY A 103 9.25 -10.22 -6.68
N TYR A 104 8.46 -9.18 -6.93
CA TYR A 104 7.68 -9.01 -8.16
C TYR A 104 8.42 -8.11 -9.16
N THR A 105 8.22 -8.41 -10.44
CA THR A 105 8.68 -7.56 -11.54
C THR A 105 7.61 -6.53 -11.91
N ASP A 106 8.00 -5.49 -12.65
CA ASP A 106 7.04 -4.50 -13.16
C ASP A 106 5.97 -5.16 -14.04
N GLU A 107 6.31 -6.19 -14.84
CA GLU A 107 5.32 -6.92 -15.64
C GLU A 107 4.31 -7.64 -14.76
N LYS A 108 4.75 -8.23 -13.64
CA LYS A 108 3.85 -8.91 -12.70
C LYS A 108 2.90 -7.92 -12.03
N VAL A 109 3.40 -6.74 -11.67
CA VAL A 109 2.58 -5.65 -11.11
C VAL A 109 1.53 -5.22 -12.13
N GLU A 110 1.92 -4.94 -13.37
CA GLU A 110 0.97 -4.56 -14.42
C GLU A 110 -0.10 -5.62 -14.67
N GLU A 111 0.29 -6.91 -14.68
CA GLU A 111 -0.64 -8.03 -14.80
C GLU A 111 -1.70 -8.01 -13.68
N ILE A 112 -1.27 -7.88 -12.42
CA ILE A 112 -2.17 -7.84 -11.26
C ILE A 112 -3.12 -6.65 -11.36
N LEU A 113 -2.60 -5.46 -11.64
CA LEU A 113 -3.42 -4.24 -11.72
C LEU A 113 -4.42 -4.28 -12.88
N LYS A 114 -4.06 -4.88 -14.02
CA LYS A 114 -4.99 -5.10 -15.15
C LYS A 114 -6.07 -6.11 -14.80
N ASN A 115 -5.71 -7.23 -14.17
CA ASN A 115 -6.66 -8.27 -13.77
C ASN A 115 -7.72 -7.72 -12.79
N GLU A 116 -7.29 -6.83 -11.89
CA GLU A 116 -8.17 -6.15 -10.93
C GLU A 116 -8.86 -4.90 -11.50
N LYS A 117 -8.67 -4.61 -12.79
CA LYS A 117 -9.25 -3.45 -13.50
C LYS A 117 -8.91 -2.10 -12.86
N ILE A 118 -7.76 -2.04 -12.21
CA ILE A 118 -7.21 -0.82 -11.61
C ILE A 118 -6.65 0.05 -12.74
N ILE A 119 -5.86 -0.54 -13.63
CA ILE A 119 -5.34 0.12 -14.85
C ILE A 119 -5.92 -0.51 -16.11
N SER A 120 -5.89 0.24 -17.22
CA SER A 120 -6.31 -0.23 -18.56
C SER A 120 -5.17 -0.86 -19.36
#